data_AF-A0A820A7W7-F1
#
_entry.id   AF-A0A820A7W7-F1
#
_cell.length_a   1.000
_cell.length_b   1.000
_cell.length_c   1.000
_cell.angle_alpha   90.00
_cell.angle_beta   90.00
_cell.angle_gamma   90.00
#
_symmetry.space_group_name_H-M   'P 1'
#
loop_
_entity.id
_entity.type
_entity.pdbx_description
1 polymer ?
#
loop_
_entity_poly.entity_id
_entity_poly.type
_entity_poly.pdbx_seq_one_letter_code
_entity_poly.pdbx_strand_id
1 'polypeptide(L)'
;MGLTPIVCIAQDYIHEKPVDDLRLRKAILELRDNKIEHLPGYLPLVPGMPVLLTENIATELGLSNGTQGIFHQLVYDEPPEDVRYHNQNFPPNP
;
A
#
# COMPACT_ATOMS: atom_id res chain seq x y z
N MET A 1 18.50 16.19 -4.12
CA MET A 1 17.02 16.19 -4.10
C MET A 1 16.58 14.91 -3.43
N GLY A 2 15.88 14.98 -2.29
CA GLY A 2 15.46 13.78 -1.56
C GLY A 2 14.34 13.06 -2.30
N LEU A 3 14.36 11.73 -2.31
CA LEU A 3 13.24 10.93 -2.79
C LEU A 3 12.08 11.08 -1.78
N THR A 4 10.91 11.50 -2.25
CA THR A 4 9.71 11.59 -1.41
C THR A 4 8.96 10.26 -1.47
N PRO A 5 8.76 9.57 -0.34
CA PRO A 5 7.98 8.34 -0.34
C PRO A 5 6.50 8.67 -0.52
N ILE A 6 5.78 7.76 -1.14
CA ILE A 6 4.33 7.77 -1.27
C ILE A 6 3.81 6.68 -0.33
N VAL A 7 2.77 6.96 0.46
CA VAL A 7 2.16 5.95 1.34
C VAL A 7 0.74 5.70 0.88
N CYS A 8 0.47 4.48 0.44
CA CYS A 8 -0.89 4.02 0.20
C CYS A 8 -1.44 3.48 1.52
N ILE A 9 -2.61 3.97 1.92
CA ILE A 9 -3.30 3.53 3.14
C ILE A 9 -4.46 2.65 2.72
N ALA A 10 -4.61 1.48 3.33
CA ALA A 10 -5.73 0.60 3.05
C ALA A 10 -7.07 1.27 3.38
N GLN A 11 -8.08 1.01 2.55
CA GLN A 11 -9.45 1.47 2.74
C GLN A 11 -10.33 0.24 2.94
N ASP A 12 -10.69 -0.02 4.19
CA ASP A 12 -11.48 -1.18 4.57
C ASP A 12 -12.99 -0.88 4.53
N TYR A 13 -13.77 -1.93 4.24
CA TYR A 13 -15.22 -1.86 4.16
C TYR A 13 -15.89 -2.97 4.98
N ILE A 14 -16.98 -2.64 5.66
CA ILE A 14 -17.87 -3.60 6.33
C ILE A 14 -19.24 -3.51 5.67
N HIS A 15 -19.68 -4.58 5.03
CA HIS A 15 -20.93 -4.60 4.24
C HIS A 15 -21.01 -3.41 3.26
N GLU A 16 -19.95 -3.22 2.46
CA GLU A 16 -19.80 -2.15 1.45
C GLU A 16 -19.77 -0.72 2.00
N LYS A 17 -19.78 -0.55 3.32
CA LYS A 17 -19.63 0.76 3.97
C LYS A 17 -18.21 0.95 4.45
N PRO A 18 -17.59 2.13 4.21
CA PRO A 18 -16.26 2.41 4.72
C PRO A 18 -16.24 2.31 6.25
N VAL A 19 -15.12 1.83 6.79
CA VAL A 19 -14.92 1.78 8.24
C VAL A 19 -14.65 3.19 8.77
N ASP A 20 -15.69 3.84 9.29
CA ASP A 20 -15.62 5.23 9.79
C ASP A 20 -15.18 5.33 11.27
N ASP A 21 -15.30 4.26 12.05
CA ASP A 21 -14.87 4.25 13.44
C ASP A 21 -13.33 4.32 13.52
N LEU A 22 -12.81 5.42 14.08
CA LEU A 22 -11.37 5.69 14.17
C LEU A 22 -10.59 4.61 14.93
N ARG A 23 -11.17 4.03 15.99
CA ARG A 23 -10.50 3.01 16.80
C ARG A 23 -10.42 1.70 16.04
N LEU A 24 -11.52 1.31 15.40
CA LEU A 24 -11.60 0.11 14.57
C LEU A 24 -10.67 0.22 13.36
N ARG A 25 -10.70 1.35 12.65
CA ARG A 25 -9.82 1.63 11.51
C ARG A 25 -8.35 1.52 11.91
N LYS A 26 -7.95 2.13 13.02
CA LYS A 26 -6.57 2.02 13.53
C LYS A 26 -6.21 0.56 13.85
N ALA A 27 -7.10 -0.16 14.52
CA ALA A 27 -6.87 -1.56 14.87
C ALA A 27 -6.68 -2.44 13.63
N ILE A 28 -7.47 -2.21 12.57
CA ILE A 28 -7.37 -2.95 11.31
C ILE A 28 -6.07 -2.62 10.58
N LEU A 29 -5.70 -1.34 10.48
CA LEU A 29 -4.45 -0.93 9.83
C LEU A 29 -3.18 -1.47 10.53
N GLU A 30 -3.26 -1.75 11.83
CA GLU A 30 -2.18 -2.32 12.64
C GLU A 30 -2.25 -3.85 12.77
N LEU A 31 -3.23 -4.51 12.15
CA LEU A 31 -3.31 -5.97 12.12
C LEU A 31 -2.10 -6.54 11.37
N ARG A 32 -1.60 -7.68 11.85
CA ARG A 32 -0.52 -8.39 11.16
C ARG A 32 -1.02 -8.96 9.84
N ASP A 33 -0.24 -8.74 8.79
CA ASP A 33 -0.50 -9.11 7.39
C ASP A 33 -0.82 -10.62 7.21
N ASN A 34 -0.34 -11.48 8.12
CA ASN A 34 -0.66 -12.93 8.13
C ASN A 34 -2.16 -13.23 8.29
N LYS A 35 -2.96 -12.25 8.71
CA LYS A 35 -4.41 -12.36 8.86
C LYS A 35 -5.19 -11.67 7.73
N ILE A 36 -4.49 -11.02 6.80
CA ILE A 36 -5.07 -10.18 5.74
C ILE A 36 -4.49 -10.55 4.37
N GLU A 37 -4.24 -11.84 4.12
CA GLU A 37 -3.73 -12.31 2.81
C GLU A 37 -2.44 -11.60 2.35
N HIS A 38 -1.60 -11.15 3.30
CA HIS A 38 -0.38 -10.36 3.04
C HIS A 38 -0.61 -8.94 2.49
N LEU A 39 -1.82 -8.39 2.65
CA LEU A 39 -2.14 -7.00 2.31
C LEU A 39 -1.88 -6.11 3.53
N PRO A 40 -0.87 -5.21 3.48
CA PRO A 40 -0.54 -4.35 4.61
C PRO A 40 -1.52 -3.19 4.73
N GLY A 41 -1.78 -2.72 5.95
CA GLY A 41 -2.55 -1.50 6.20
C GLY A 41 -1.87 -0.24 5.63
N TYR A 42 -0.53 -0.24 5.57
CA TYR A 42 0.26 0.84 4.99
C TYR A 42 1.27 0.26 4.00
N LEU A 43 1.25 0.73 2.76
CA LEU A 43 2.20 0.35 1.72
C LEU A 43 3.08 1.55 1.36
N PRO A 44 4.32 1.62 1.86
CA PRO A 44 5.26 2.65 1.47
C PRO A 44 5.87 2.35 0.10
N LEU A 45 5.87 3.34 -0.77
CA LEU A 45 6.37 3.29 -2.14
C LEU A 45 7.41 4.37 -2.37
N VAL A 46 8.62 3.99 -2.73
CA VAL A 46 9.72 4.91 -3.02
C VAL A 46 10.17 4.69 -4.46
N PRO A 47 10.16 5.71 -5.34
CA PRO A 47 10.72 5.57 -6.68
C PRO A 47 12.12 4.94 -6.65
N GLY A 48 12.31 3.85 -7.39
CA GLY A 48 13.53 3.05 -7.39
C GLY A 48 13.53 1.85 -6.45
N MET A 49 12.50 1.65 -5.61
CA MET A 49 12.47 0.47 -4.73
C MET A 49 12.25 -0.82 -5.52
N PRO A 50 12.95 -1.91 -5.17
CA PRO A 50 12.67 -3.22 -5.73
C PRO A 50 11.27 -3.69 -5.28
N VAL A 51 10.52 -4.25 -6.21
CA VAL A 51 9.18 -4.81 -5.97
C VAL A 51 9.08 -6.21 -6.53
N LEU A 52 8.10 -6.97 -6.04
CA LEU A 52 7.79 -8.31 -6.47
C LEU A 52 6.32 -8.37 -6.87
N LEU A 53 6.01 -8.98 -8.01
CA LEU A 53 4.63 -9.32 -8.34
C LEU A 53 4.15 -10.43 -7.41
N THR A 54 2.99 -10.24 -6.78
CA THR A 54 2.34 -11.24 -5.91
C THR A 54 1.33 -12.11 -6.66
N GLU A 55 0.97 -11.71 -7.89
CA GLU A 55 -0.08 -12.33 -8.69
C GLU A 55 0.33 -12.45 -10.17
N ASN A 56 -0.35 -13.33 -10.90
CA ASN A 56 -0.13 -13.50 -12.33
C ASN A 56 -0.95 -12.48 -13.11
N ILE A 57 -0.28 -11.69 -13.95
CA ILE A 57 -0.92 -10.68 -14.80
C ILE A 57 -0.92 -11.13 -16.25
N ALA A 58 0.26 -11.46 -16.78
CA ALA A 58 0.44 -11.92 -18.16
C ALA A 58 1.67 -12.82 -18.24
N THR A 59 1.47 -14.11 -17.96
CA THR A 59 2.55 -15.11 -17.90
C THR A 59 3.31 -15.22 -19.23
N GLU A 60 2.62 -15.09 -20.36
CA GLU A 60 3.21 -15.09 -21.71
C GLU A 60 4.18 -13.92 -21.96
N LEU A 61 4.06 -12.84 -21.17
CA LEU A 61 4.93 -11.66 -21.22
C LEU A 61 5.96 -11.65 -20.07
N GLY A 62 6.04 -12.73 -19.28
CA GLY A 62 6.91 -12.80 -18.11
C GLY A 62 6.41 -12.04 -16.87
N LEU A 63 5.14 -11.59 -16.88
CA LEU A 63 4.49 -10.91 -15.75
C LEU A 63 3.75 -11.94 -14.88
N SER A 64 4.52 -12.73 -14.15
CA SER A 64 4.03 -13.76 -13.23
C SER A 64 4.36 -13.43 -11.77
N ASN A 65 3.69 -14.11 -10.83
CA ASN A 65 4.04 -14.07 -9.42
C ASN A 65 5.54 -14.40 -9.24
N GLY A 66 6.24 -13.59 -8.45
CA GLY A 66 7.67 -13.70 -8.20
C GLY A 66 8.56 -12.93 -9.19
N THR A 67 8.00 -12.32 -10.23
CA THR A 67 8.77 -11.44 -11.12
C THR A 67 9.22 -10.20 -10.36
N GLN A 68 10.51 -9.89 -10.43
CA GLN A 68 11.10 -8.70 -9.84
C GLN A 68 10.92 -7.49 -10.75
N GLY A 69 10.70 -6.33 -10.15
CA GLY A 69 10.61 -5.06 -10.85
C GLY A 69 11.18 -3.92 -10.01
N ILE A 70 11.13 -2.72 -10.59
CA ILE A 70 11.46 -1.47 -9.91
C ILE A 70 10.21 -0.60 -9.90
N PHE A 71 9.79 -0.15 -8.73
CA PHE A 71 8.71 0.82 -8.64
C PHE A 71 9.16 2.15 -9.24
N HIS A 72 8.46 2.64 -10.25
CA HIS A 72 8.79 3.88 -10.93
C HIS A 72 8.00 5.07 -10.39
N GLN A 73 6.67 4.97 -10.42
CA GLN A 73 5.75 6.01 -9.99
C GLN A 73 4.36 5.41 -9.72
N LEU A 74 3.54 6.15 -8.97
CA LEU A 74 2.13 5.86 -8.78
C LEU A 74 1.30 6.91 -9.54
N VAL A 75 0.41 6.46 -10.42
CA VAL A 75 -0.48 7.30 -11.22
C VAL A 75 -1.91 6.97 -10.84
N TYR A 76 -2.69 7.97 -10.47
CA TYR A 76 -4.10 7.84 -10.17
C TYR A 76 -4.92 8.40 -11.35
N ASP A 77 -6.05 7.77 -11.67
CA ASP A 77 -6.97 8.24 -12.71
C ASP A 77 -7.64 9.58 -12.33
N GLU A 78 -7.87 9.78 -11.03
CA GLU A 78 -8.31 11.03 -10.42
C GLU A 78 -7.29 11.45 -9.35
N PRO A 79 -7.01 12.75 -9.16
CA PRO A 79 -6.08 13.19 -8.14
C PRO A 79 -6.58 12.68 -6.77
N PRO A 80 -5.77 11.91 -6.02
CA PRO A 80 -6.17 11.46 -4.69
C PRO A 80 -6.42 12.69 -3.83
N GLU A 81 -7.40 12.62 -2.93
CA GLU A 81 -7.59 13.64 -1.90
C GLU A 81 -6.34 13.67 -1.00
N ASP A 82 -5.35 14.48 -1.40
CA ASP A 82 -4.20 14.98 -0.65
C ASP A 82 -3.66 14.03 0.45
N VAL A 83 -3.19 12.82 0.09
CA VAL A 83 -2.39 12.00 1.02
C VAL A 83 -0.95 12.51 1.02
N ARG A 84 -0.76 13.73 1.51
CA ARG A 84 0.58 14.27 1.79
C ARG A 84 1.25 13.40 2.83
N TYR A 85 2.54 13.15 2.65
CA TYR A 85 3.38 12.39 3.58
C TYR A 85 3.23 12.94 5.00
N HIS A 86 2.44 12.27 5.85
CA HIS A 86 2.31 12.61 7.26
C HIS A 86 3.18 11.67 8.08
N ASN A 87 4.26 12.21 8.64
CA ASN A 87 5.16 11.53 9.59
C ASN A 87 4.42 10.89 10.79
N GLN A 88 3.14 11.21 11.02
CA GLN A 88 2.31 10.65 12.09
C GLN A 88 1.76 9.25 11.76
N ASN A 89 1.71 8.86 10.48
CA ASN A 89 1.15 7.58 10.04
C ASN A 89 2.18 6.45 9.97
N PHE A 90 3.47 6.78 10.12
CA PHE A 90 4.52 5.78 10.26
C PHE A 90 4.63 5.38 11.74
N PRO A 91 4.56 4.08 12.08
CA PRO A 91 4.98 3.65 13.40
C PRO A 91 6.44 4.07 13.60
N PRO A 92 6.81 4.66 14.75
CA PRO A 92 8.21 4.93 15.03
C PRO A 92 8.95 3.60 15.02
N ASN A 93 10.08 3.53 14.30
CA ASN A 93 10.97 2.38 14.39
C ASN A 93 11.33 2.13 15.86
N PRO A 94 11.31 0.87 16.34
CA PRO A 94 11.79 0.52 17.68
C PRO A 94 13.30 0.78 17.84
#